data_AF-A0A5A7NK85-F1
#
_entry.id   AF-A0A5A7NK85-F1
#
_cell.length_a   1.000
_cell.length_b   1.000
_cell.length_c   1.000
_cell.angle_alpha   90.00
_cell.angle_beta   90.00
_cell.angle_gamma   90.00
#
_symmetry.space_group_name_H-M   'P 1'
#
loop_
_entity.id
_entity.type
_entity.pdbx_description
1 polymer ?
#
loop_
_entity_poly.entity_id
_entity_poly.type
_entity_poly.pdbx_seq_one_letter_code
_entity_poly.pdbx_strand_id
1 'polypeptide(L)'
;MKFSESHVEDAALEWLSGLGYAVLHGPDISPDGPKPERSSYDQVLLIDRLRTALESLNPHLPAETLDEVLRKVQQTETPSLVEENRRLHRYLIEGVPVEVAREDGSIGGDAAHLIDFNDVDANDWLAVNQYSVIENQKNRRPDVVVFVNGLPLAVIELKNPGDENATLDGAFNQLQTYKDQIPSLFRTNAVLMTSDGVQARLGSLTANLERFMPWRTIDGSSVAPKGTPEMGTLIEGVFEKTRFLSLLRDFTVFGDTGSGLIKIVAGYHQFHAVRHAVESTIAASSPEGDRRVGVIWHTQGSGKSLLMAFYAGQLIAHSAMKNPTVIVITDRNDLDDQLFGTFAMCRDLLRQTPQQADDREDLQKVLTRPSGGVIFTTIQKFSPERGETDYPVLTDRRNVVVIADEAHRSQYGFKTRINRTTGEIAHGFAKYLRDALPNASFIGFTGTPIEKVDVNTPAVFGEYIDVYDINRGVEDGATVPIYYESRLARIELDEDVTPLIDDEVAELTEDEAQGEQEKLKRKWANIEAVVGAEKRLAMVAEDLVEHFENRVVGMDGKA
;
A
#
# COMPACT_ATOMS: atom_id res chain seq x y z
N MET A 1 31.09 3.56 29.52
CA MET A 1 30.73 2.19 29.11
C MET A 1 30.80 2.17 27.60
N LYS A 2 31.53 1.24 26.97
CA LYS A 2 31.63 1.19 25.51
C LYS A 2 30.39 0.46 24.99
N PHE A 3 29.51 1.18 24.30
CA PHE A 3 28.32 0.59 23.69
C PHE A 3 28.78 -0.40 22.60
N SER A 4 28.19 -1.59 22.58
CA SER A 4 28.56 -2.70 21.69
C SER A 4 27.32 -3.26 21.02
N GLU A 5 27.51 -3.97 19.91
CA GLU A 5 26.45 -4.66 19.17
C GLU A 5 25.61 -5.59 20.07
N SER A 6 26.25 -6.28 21.01
CA SER A 6 25.55 -7.11 22.00
C SER A 6 24.52 -6.35 22.83
N HIS A 7 24.74 -5.07 23.15
CA HIS A 7 23.74 -4.28 23.89
C HIS A 7 22.53 -3.93 23.01
N VAL A 8 22.74 -3.77 21.70
CA VAL A 8 21.65 -3.55 20.71
C VAL A 8 20.82 -4.81 20.58
N GLU A 9 21.50 -5.96 20.48
CA GLU A 9 20.88 -7.28 20.43
C GLU A 9 20.07 -7.60 21.69
N ASP A 10 20.67 -7.41 22.88
CA ASP A 10 19.99 -7.60 24.16
C ASP A 10 18.73 -6.73 24.27
N ALA A 11 18.80 -5.46 23.83
CA ALA A 11 17.65 -4.57 23.82
C ALA A 11 16.54 -5.05 22.85
N ALA A 12 16.90 -5.52 21.66
CA ALA A 12 15.95 -6.08 20.71
C ALA A 12 15.23 -7.32 21.28
N LEU A 13 15.98 -8.20 21.95
CA LEU A 13 15.43 -9.38 22.63
C LEU A 13 14.56 -9.02 23.82
N GLU A 14 14.91 -7.96 24.58
CA GLU A 14 14.09 -7.48 25.70
C GLU A 14 12.73 -6.96 25.21
N TRP A 15 12.69 -6.18 24.13
CA TRP A 15 11.43 -5.75 23.53
C TRP A 15 10.59 -6.92 23.01
N LEU A 16 11.20 -7.87 22.30
CA LEU A 16 10.49 -9.07 21.84
C LEU A 16 9.95 -9.90 23.02
N SER A 17 10.75 -10.08 24.07
CA SER A 17 10.31 -10.73 25.32
C SER A 17 9.14 -9.99 25.97
N GLY A 18 9.17 -8.66 25.99
CA GLY A 18 8.07 -7.81 26.47
C GLY A 18 6.76 -7.97 25.69
N LEU A 19 6.85 -8.38 24.42
CA LEU A 19 5.70 -8.73 23.56
C LEU A 19 5.24 -10.19 23.73
N GLY A 20 5.86 -10.94 24.63
CA GLY A 20 5.51 -12.33 24.96
C GLY A 20 6.17 -13.38 24.09
N TYR A 21 7.30 -13.07 23.45
CA TYR A 21 8.11 -14.05 22.72
C TYR A 21 9.04 -14.77 23.70
N ALA A 22 9.15 -16.09 23.56
CA ALA A 22 10.26 -16.81 24.18
C ALA A 22 11.57 -16.31 23.55
N VAL A 23 12.64 -16.23 24.34
CA VAL A 23 13.98 -15.88 23.86
C VAL A 23 14.93 -17.05 24.11
N LEU A 24 15.60 -17.52 23.06
CA LEU A 24 16.59 -18.59 23.14
C LEU A 24 17.91 -18.18 22.49
N HIS A 25 19.00 -18.79 22.95
CA HIS A 25 20.31 -18.61 22.35
C HIS A 25 20.56 -19.64 21.26
N GLY A 26 20.90 -19.19 20.05
CA GLY A 26 21.12 -20.03 18.88
C GLY A 26 22.10 -21.19 19.13
N PRO A 27 23.29 -20.94 19.72
CA PRO A 27 24.22 -21.98 20.15
C PRO A 27 23.67 -22.97 21.19
N ASP A 28 22.67 -22.61 21.99
CA ASP A 28 22.07 -23.54 22.95
C ASP A 28 21.16 -24.56 22.25
N ILE A 29 20.51 -24.15 21.16
CA ILE A 29 19.57 -24.96 20.38
C ILE A 29 20.16 -25.51 19.07
N SER A 30 21.46 -25.31 18.83
CA SER A 30 22.15 -25.85 17.67
C SER A 30 22.25 -27.38 17.75
N PRO A 31 22.56 -28.07 16.63
CA PRO A 31 22.66 -29.54 16.62
C PRO A 31 23.68 -30.12 17.61
N ASP A 32 24.73 -29.35 17.91
CA ASP A 32 25.80 -29.66 18.87
C ASP A 32 25.64 -28.92 20.21
N GLY A 33 24.52 -28.21 20.40
CA GLY A 33 24.22 -27.44 21.59
C GLY A 33 23.73 -28.30 22.77
N PRO A 34 23.64 -27.71 23.97
CA PRO A 34 23.13 -28.37 25.17
C PRO A 34 21.65 -28.79 25.09
N LYS A 35 20.83 -28.13 24.26
CA LYS A 35 19.40 -28.44 24.09
C LYS A 35 19.00 -28.39 22.60
N PRO A 36 19.48 -29.34 21.77
CA PRO A 36 19.29 -29.28 20.33
C PRO A 36 17.81 -29.26 19.95
N GLU A 37 17.40 -28.28 19.14
CA GLU A 37 16.07 -28.25 18.51
C GLU A 37 16.15 -28.54 16.99
N ARG A 38 17.36 -28.87 16.50
CA ARG A 38 17.66 -29.14 15.10
C ARG A 38 18.60 -30.33 14.98
N SER A 39 18.41 -31.13 13.92
CA SER A 39 19.26 -32.28 13.63
C SER A 39 20.56 -31.90 12.92
N SER A 40 20.56 -30.76 12.21
CA SER A 40 21.69 -30.29 11.41
C SER A 40 21.62 -28.77 11.18
N TYR A 41 22.74 -28.16 10.76
CA TYR A 41 22.86 -26.71 10.56
C TYR A 41 22.20 -26.18 9.28
N ASP A 42 21.91 -27.06 8.30
CA ASP A 42 21.14 -26.76 7.09
C ASP A 42 19.62 -26.83 7.33
N GLN A 43 19.18 -27.43 8.45
CA GLN A 43 17.79 -27.42 8.87
C GLN A 43 17.44 -26.03 9.42
N VAL A 44 16.72 -25.23 8.64
CA VAL A 44 16.33 -23.86 9.03
C VAL A 44 15.03 -23.79 9.83
N LEU A 45 14.15 -24.79 9.69
CA LEU A 45 12.88 -24.89 10.42
C LEU A 45 13.08 -25.61 11.75
N LEU A 46 12.37 -25.17 12.80
CA LEU A 46 12.29 -25.90 14.07
C LEU A 46 11.17 -26.93 13.97
N ILE A 47 11.50 -28.10 13.40
CA ILE A 47 10.54 -29.11 12.94
C ILE A 47 9.65 -29.65 14.07
N ASP A 48 10.20 -29.87 15.26
CA ASP A 48 9.43 -30.40 16.39
C ASP A 48 8.40 -29.39 16.91
N ARG A 49 8.73 -28.10 16.89
CA ARG A 49 7.79 -27.01 17.20
C ARG A 49 6.70 -26.91 16.15
N LEU A 50 7.06 -26.98 14.87
CA LEU A 50 6.09 -26.97 13.76
C LEU A 50 5.14 -28.16 13.83
N ARG A 51 5.65 -29.36 14.14
CA ARG A 51 4.82 -30.56 14.36
C ARG A 51 3.85 -30.35 15.52
N THR A 52 4.34 -29.86 16.66
CA THR A 52 3.51 -29.60 17.85
C THR A 52 2.39 -28.60 17.54
N ALA A 53 2.71 -27.53 16.81
CA ALA A 53 1.72 -26.56 16.37
C ALA A 53 0.71 -27.18 15.40
N LEU A 54 1.17 -27.95 14.40
CA LEU A 54 0.28 -28.64 13.45
C LEU A 54 -0.74 -29.55 14.15
N GLU A 55 -0.29 -30.33 15.13
CA GLU A 55 -1.14 -31.22 15.93
C GLU A 55 -2.16 -30.44 16.77
N SER A 56 -1.75 -29.32 17.36
CA SER A 56 -2.63 -28.48 18.18
C SER A 56 -3.65 -27.70 17.34
N LEU A 57 -3.24 -27.17 16.19
CA LEU A 57 -4.07 -26.34 15.32
C LEU A 57 -5.03 -27.16 14.46
N ASN A 58 -4.70 -28.42 14.18
CA ASN A 58 -5.47 -29.29 13.30
C ASN A 58 -5.81 -30.63 13.97
N PRO A 59 -6.46 -30.63 15.15
CA PRO A 59 -6.72 -31.85 15.91
C PRO A 59 -7.69 -32.82 15.20
N HIS A 60 -8.40 -32.34 14.18
CA HIS A 60 -9.29 -33.14 13.34
C HIS A 60 -8.57 -33.92 12.23
N LEU A 61 -7.31 -33.58 11.93
CA LEU A 61 -6.53 -34.24 10.88
C LEU A 61 -5.76 -35.45 11.42
N PRO A 62 -5.70 -36.57 10.68
CA PRO A 62 -4.87 -37.71 11.04
C PRO A 62 -3.37 -37.36 11.08
N ALA A 63 -2.60 -38.03 11.95
CA ALA A 63 -1.16 -37.82 12.07
C ALA A 63 -0.40 -38.02 10.74
N GLU A 64 -0.81 -39.01 9.93
CA GLU A 64 -0.22 -39.26 8.60
C GLU A 64 -0.43 -38.07 7.63
N THR A 65 -1.57 -37.38 7.73
CA THR A 65 -1.85 -36.16 6.97
C THR A 65 -0.97 -35.01 7.44
N LEU A 66 -0.76 -34.87 8.75
CA LEU A 66 0.16 -33.86 9.30
C LEU A 66 1.61 -34.12 8.89
N ASP A 67 2.04 -35.38 8.80
CA ASP A 67 3.35 -35.76 8.25
C ASP A 67 3.51 -35.39 6.77
N GLU A 68 2.43 -35.50 5.99
CA GLU A 68 2.41 -35.02 4.61
C GLU A 68 2.54 -33.50 4.51
N VAL A 69 1.80 -32.77 5.34
CA VAL A 69 1.87 -31.30 5.44
C VAL A 69 3.30 -30.87 5.79
N LEU A 70 3.90 -31.50 6.79
CA LEU A 70 5.27 -31.22 7.21
C LEU A 70 6.28 -31.49 6.07
N ARG A 71 6.07 -32.52 5.25
CA ARG A 71 6.88 -32.75 4.04
C ARG A 71 6.69 -31.66 2.98
N LYS A 72 5.44 -31.26 2.70
CA LYS A 72 5.11 -30.21 1.72
C LYS A 72 5.75 -28.86 2.06
N VAL A 73 5.81 -28.52 3.34
CA VAL A 73 6.47 -27.30 3.83
C VAL A 73 7.99 -27.39 3.70
N GLN A 74 8.58 -28.55 4.02
CA GLN A 74 10.04 -28.74 3.93
C GLN A 74 10.55 -28.80 2.49
N GLN A 75 9.81 -29.41 1.57
CA GLN A 75 10.23 -29.58 0.18
C GLN A 75 10.28 -28.24 -0.56
N THR A 76 11.42 -27.93 -1.18
CA THR A 76 11.56 -26.83 -2.13
C THR A 76 10.96 -27.26 -3.46
N GLU A 77 9.95 -26.54 -3.95
CA GLU A 77 9.27 -26.88 -5.21
C GLU A 77 9.72 -26.00 -6.37
N THR A 78 10.11 -24.74 -6.09
CA THR A 78 10.59 -23.81 -7.12
C THR A 78 12.05 -23.43 -6.91
N PRO A 79 12.86 -23.29 -7.98
CA PRO A 79 14.25 -22.85 -7.87
C PRO A 79 14.38 -21.36 -7.49
N SER A 80 13.35 -20.55 -7.77
CA SER A 80 13.31 -19.14 -7.39
C SER A 80 12.90 -18.99 -5.93
N LEU A 81 13.74 -18.34 -5.13
CA LEU A 81 13.45 -18.05 -3.72
C LEU A 81 12.15 -17.24 -3.56
N VAL A 82 11.87 -16.31 -4.48
CA VAL A 82 10.68 -15.44 -4.38
C VAL A 82 9.40 -16.22 -4.74
N GLU A 83 9.46 -17.09 -5.73
CA GLU A 83 8.33 -17.97 -6.08
C GLU A 83 8.04 -18.95 -4.94
N GLU A 84 9.09 -19.50 -4.34
CA GLU A 84 8.98 -20.41 -3.20
C GLU A 84 8.39 -19.68 -1.98
N ASN A 85 8.80 -18.42 -1.75
CA ASN A 85 8.24 -17.58 -0.71
C ASN A 85 6.77 -17.25 -0.95
N ARG A 86 6.35 -17.00 -2.20
CA ARG A 86 4.93 -16.80 -2.54
C ARG A 86 4.12 -18.07 -2.30
N ARG A 87 4.64 -19.23 -2.68
CA ARG A 87 3.98 -20.53 -2.49
C ARG A 87 3.76 -20.82 -1.00
N LEU A 88 4.82 -20.67 -0.19
CA LEU A 88 4.74 -20.91 1.24
C LEU A 88 3.95 -19.82 1.96
N HIS A 89 4.00 -18.56 1.51
CA HIS A 89 3.11 -17.51 2.01
C HIS A 89 1.64 -17.89 1.84
N ARG A 90 1.25 -18.45 0.69
CA ARG A 90 -0.11 -18.99 0.49
C ARG A 90 -0.44 -20.07 1.51
N TYR A 91 0.47 -21.01 1.78
CA TYR A 91 0.26 -22.02 2.83
C TYR A 91 0.11 -21.40 4.23
N LEU A 92 0.85 -20.33 4.53
CA LEU A 92 0.69 -19.61 5.80
C LEU A 92 -0.72 -19.03 5.92
N ILE A 93 -1.26 -18.41 4.87
CA ILE A 93 -2.54 -17.66 4.94
C ILE A 93 -3.81 -18.47 4.63
N GLU A 94 -3.71 -19.50 3.80
CA GLU A 94 -4.85 -20.33 3.35
C GLU A 94 -4.84 -21.74 3.96
N GLY A 95 -3.71 -22.16 4.52
CA GLY A 95 -3.46 -23.54 4.93
C GLY A 95 -2.88 -24.39 3.79
N VAL A 96 -2.28 -25.52 4.16
CA VAL A 96 -1.74 -26.51 3.22
C VAL A 96 -2.88 -27.41 2.76
N PRO A 97 -3.20 -27.47 1.45
CA PRO A 97 -4.28 -28.32 0.96
C PRO A 97 -3.92 -29.81 1.17
N VAL A 98 -4.88 -30.55 1.70
CA VAL A 98 -4.79 -31.98 2.02
C VAL A 98 -6.04 -32.73 1.57
N GLU A 99 -5.89 -34.03 1.39
CA GLU A 99 -6.99 -34.95 1.12
C GLU A 99 -7.19 -35.85 2.34
N VAL A 100 -8.43 -35.95 2.81
CA VAL A 100 -8.79 -36.70 4.02
C VAL A 100 -9.91 -37.69 3.69
N ALA A 101 -9.76 -38.92 4.15
CA ALA A 101 -10.82 -39.92 4.07
C ALA A 101 -11.97 -39.54 5.01
N ARG A 102 -13.18 -39.46 4.47
CA ARG A 102 -14.42 -39.21 5.22
C ARG A 102 -14.99 -40.50 5.78
N GLU A 103 -15.90 -40.38 6.74
CA GLU A 103 -16.58 -41.51 7.38
C GLU A 103 -17.34 -42.40 6.38
N ASP A 104 -17.79 -41.84 5.26
CA ASP A 104 -18.50 -42.56 4.19
C ASP A 104 -17.56 -43.30 3.21
N GLY A 105 -16.24 -43.25 3.45
CA GLY A 105 -15.21 -43.85 2.60
C GLY A 105 -14.82 -43.02 1.37
N SER A 106 -15.41 -41.83 1.17
CA SER A 106 -14.99 -40.90 0.13
C SER A 106 -13.76 -40.08 0.56
N ILE A 107 -13.04 -39.52 -0.41
CA ILE A 107 -11.93 -38.58 -0.15
C ILE A 107 -12.47 -37.15 -0.30
N GLY A 108 -12.29 -36.33 0.73
CA GLY A 108 -12.62 -34.90 0.72
C GLY A 108 -11.37 -34.03 0.79
N GLY A 109 -11.41 -32.86 0.16
CA GLY A 109 -10.39 -31.84 0.36
C GLY A 109 -10.59 -31.09 1.68
N ASP A 110 -9.49 -30.78 2.36
CA ASP A 110 -9.40 -29.91 3.54
C ASP A 110 -8.11 -29.08 3.48
N ALA A 111 -7.88 -28.19 4.45
CA ALA A 111 -6.67 -27.39 4.58
C ALA A 111 -6.09 -27.50 6.00
N ALA A 112 -4.81 -27.83 6.11
CA ALA A 112 -4.09 -27.84 7.37
C ALA A 112 -3.47 -26.45 7.65
N HIS A 113 -3.87 -25.80 8.73
CA HIS A 113 -3.40 -24.48 9.10
C HIS A 113 -2.03 -24.52 9.77
N LEU A 114 -1.11 -23.66 9.32
CA LEU A 114 0.24 -23.50 9.89
C LEU A 114 0.29 -22.44 10.99
N ILE A 115 -0.66 -21.51 11.01
CA ILE A 115 -0.77 -20.37 11.92
C ILE A 115 -2.25 -20.16 12.24
N ASP A 116 -2.56 -19.90 13.51
CA ASP A 116 -3.87 -19.40 13.92
C ASP A 116 -3.87 -17.87 13.92
N PHE A 117 -4.67 -17.27 13.04
CA PHE A 117 -4.81 -15.81 12.94
C PHE A 117 -5.92 -15.24 13.84
N ASN A 118 -6.75 -16.10 14.44
CA ASN A 118 -7.86 -15.69 15.28
C ASN A 118 -7.49 -15.73 16.76
N ASP A 119 -6.77 -16.78 17.18
CA ASP A 119 -6.17 -16.88 18.51
C ASP A 119 -4.65 -16.80 18.40
N VAL A 120 -4.11 -15.60 18.62
CA VAL A 120 -2.67 -15.36 18.50
C VAL A 120 -1.86 -16.16 19.53
N ASP A 121 -2.43 -16.49 20.68
CA ASP A 121 -1.76 -17.20 21.76
C ASP A 121 -1.78 -18.73 21.57
N ALA A 122 -2.55 -19.23 20.59
CA ALA A 122 -2.46 -20.63 20.15
C ALA A 122 -1.20 -20.93 19.34
N ASN A 123 -0.44 -19.90 18.94
CA ASN A 123 0.83 -20.05 18.25
C ASN A 123 2.02 -20.04 19.21
N ASP A 124 3.08 -20.78 18.87
CA ASP A 124 4.40 -20.69 19.51
C ASP A 124 5.17 -19.49 18.96
N TRP A 125 5.60 -18.58 19.84
CA TRP A 125 6.30 -17.34 19.50
C TRP A 125 7.71 -17.36 20.07
N LEU A 126 8.72 -17.28 19.19
CA LEU A 126 10.12 -17.45 19.59
C LEU A 126 11.02 -16.45 18.86
N ALA A 127 11.92 -15.80 19.59
CA ALA A 127 13.05 -15.06 19.06
C ALA A 127 14.34 -15.81 19.41
N VAL A 128 15.16 -16.08 18.40
CA VAL A 128 16.45 -16.76 18.60
C VAL A 128 17.57 -15.84 18.14
N ASN A 129 18.50 -15.53 19.05
CA ASN A 129 19.68 -14.78 18.65
C ASN A 129 20.82 -15.67 18.17
N GLN A 130 21.70 -15.15 17.31
CA GLN A 130 22.91 -15.82 16.84
C GLN A 130 22.62 -17.19 16.16
N TYR A 131 21.58 -17.26 15.33
CA TYR A 131 21.06 -18.50 14.73
C TYR A 131 21.91 -18.98 13.54
N SER A 132 22.91 -19.82 13.78
CA SER A 132 23.81 -20.26 12.70
C SER A 132 23.12 -21.22 11.71
N VAL A 133 23.33 -20.97 10.42
CA VAL A 133 22.85 -21.78 9.29
C VAL A 133 24.03 -22.08 8.37
N ILE A 134 24.15 -23.34 7.95
CA ILE A 134 25.18 -23.79 7.02
C ILE A 134 24.50 -24.37 5.79
N GLU A 135 24.59 -23.68 4.66
CA GLU A 135 24.06 -24.13 3.36
C GLU A 135 25.16 -24.00 2.32
N ASN A 136 25.34 -25.01 1.45
CA ASN A 136 26.33 -24.96 0.36
C ASN A 136 27.74 -24.52 0.81
N GLN A 137 28.20 -25.01 1.97
CA GLN A 137 29.49 -24.66 2.61
C GLN A 137 29.63 -23.19 3.04
N LYS A 138 28.54 -22.41 3.00
CA LYS A 138 28.48 -21.05 3.53
C LYS A 138 27.90 -21.09 4.93
N ASN A 139 28.67 -20.58 5.89
CA ASN A 139 28.23 -20.42 7.26
C ASN A 139 27.83 -18.96 7.50
N ARG A 140 26.57 -18.76 7.88
CA ARG A 140 25.97 -17.45 8.15
C ARG A 140 25.21 -17.52 9.47
N ARG A 141 25.24 -16.42 10.21
CA ARG A 141 24.67 -16.35 11.55
C ARG A 141 23.95 -15.01 11.68
N PRO A 142 22.64 -14.97 11.39
CA PRO A 142 21.85 -13.79 11.62
C PRO A 142 21.76 -13.44 13.10
N ASP A 143 21.61 -12.15 13.39
CA ASP A 143 21.65 -11.64 14.77
C ASP A 143 20.40 -12.06 15.52
N VAL A 144 19.20 -11.87 14.96
CA VAL A 144 17.95 -12.40 15.51
C VAL A 144 17.07 -12.97 14.41
N VAL A 145 16.53 -14.17 14.65
CA VAL A 145 15.49 -14.79 13.81
C VAL A 145 14.22 -14.96 14.63
N VAL A 146 13.11 -14.45 14.11
CA VAL A 146 11.79 -14.56 14.73
C VAL A 146 11.04 -15.73 14.10
N PHE A 147 10.61 -16.66 14.94
CA PHE A 147 9.85 -17.84 14.59
C PHE A 147 8.41 -17.76 15.08
N VAL A 148 7.50 -18.25 14.26
CA VAL A 148 6.11 -18.57 14.64
C VAL A 148 5.87 -20.02 14.29
N ASN A 149 5.48 -20.84 15.27
CA ASN A 149 5.27 -22.29 15.09
C ASN A 149 6.49 -22.99 14.45
N GLY A 150 7.70 -22.57 14.81
CA GLY A 150 8.95 -23.10 14.24
C GLY A 150 9.29 -22.67 12.80
N LEU A 151 8.51 -21.78 12.20
CA LEU A 151 8.75 -21.20 10.88
C LEU A 151 9.48 -19.85 11.01
N PRO A 152 10.64 -19.63 10.36
CA PRO A 152 11.35 -18.35 10.40
C PRO A 152 10.58 -17.31 9.58
N LEU A 153 9.95 -16.34 10.26
CA LEU A 153 9.13 -15.31 9.63
C LEU A 153 9.79 -13.93 9.61
N ALA A 154 10.79 -13.66 10.45
CA ALA A 154 11.60 -12.46 10.31
C ALA A 154 13.08 -12.72 10.56
N VAL A 155 13.93 -11.94 9.88
CA VAL A 155 15.38 -11.92 10.09
C VAL A 155 15.77 -10.48 10.36
N ILE A 156 16.48 -10.26 11.46
CA ILE A 156 16.87 -8.95 11.97
C ILE A 156 18.40 -8.91 12.00
N GLU A 157 18.98 -7.93 11.33
CA GLU A 157 20.42 -7.63 11.40
C GLU A 157 20.68 -6.34 12.14
N LEU A 158 21.62 -6.40 13.07
CA LEU A 158 21.96 -5.33 13.98
C LEU A 158 23.39 -4.86 13.72
N LYS A 159 23.65 -3.60 14.09
CA LYS A 159 24.94 -2.95 13.96
C LYS A 159 25.22 -2.14 15.21
N ASN A 160 26.50 -1.98 15.54
CA ASN A 160 26.91 -1.15 16.66
C ASN A 160 26.84 0.35 16.29
N PRO A 161 26.03 1.18 16.97
CA PRO A 161 25.95 2.61 16.66
C PRO A 161 27.25 3.39 16.94
N GLY A 162 28.18 2.79 17.70
CA GLY A 162 29.47 3.39 18.02
C GLY A 162 30.58 3.13 17.01
N ASP A 163 30.32 2.39 15.93
CA ASP A 163 31.29 2.12 14.86
C ASP A 163 30.88 2.87 13.58
N GLU A 164 31.71 3.79 13.12
CA GLU A 164 31.45 4.62 11.92
C GLU A 164 31.27 3.78 10.64
N ASN A 165 31.72 2.52 10.62
CA ASN A 165 31.55 1.61 9.49
C ASN A 165 30.30 0.72 9.61
N ALA A 166 29.62 0.72 10.75
CA ALA A 166 28.48 -0.14 11.03
C ALA A 166 27.17 0.57 10.65
N THR A 167 26.99 0.77 9.35
CA THR A 167 25.84 1.48 8.77
C THR A 167 24.64 0.57 8.52
N LEU A 168 23.44 1.17 8.42
CA LEU A 168 22.25 0.45 7.94
C LEU A 168 22.45 -0.19 6.56
N ASP A 169 23.22 0.44 5.69
CA ASP A 169 23.58 -0.11 4.38
C ASP A 169 24.40 -1.40 4.53
N GLY A 170 25.31 -1.43 5.50
CA GLY A 170 26.07 -2.63 5.87
C GLY A 170 25.16 -3.76 6.33
N ALA A 171 24.20 -3.47 7.23
CA ALA A 171 23.20 -4.45 7.67
C ALA A 171 22.33 -4.94 6.50
N PHE A 172 21.90 -4.05 5.61
CA PHE A 172 21.13 -4.41 4.42
C PHE A 172 21.92 -5.32 3.47
N ASN A 173 23.20 -5.01 3.23
CA ASN A 173 24.08 -5.83 2.39
C ASN A 173 24.36 -7.22 3.02
N GLN A 174 24.38 -7.30 4.35
CA GLN A 174 24.48 -8.57 5.08
C GLN A 174 23.23 -9.43 4.85
N LEU A 175 22.03 -8.84 4.89
CA LEU A 175 20.80 -9.53 4.50
C LEU A 175 20.83 -10.01 3.04
N GLN A 176 21.34 -9.20 2.10
CA GLN A 176 21.50 -9.65 0.70
C GLN A 176 22.45 -10.85 0.61
N THR A 177 23.57 -10.80 1.33
CA THR A 177 24.54 -11.91 1.40
C THR A 177 23.89 -13.19 1.94
N TYR A 178 23.00 -13.07 2.93
CA TYR A 178 22.28 -14.22 3.48
C TYR A 178 21.29 -14.80 2.48
N LYS A 179 20.51 -13.95 1.82
CA LYS A 179 19.58 -14.41 0.77
C LYS A 179 20.29 -15.19 -0.33
N ASP A 180 21.50 -14.78 -0.70
CA ASP A 180 22.29 -15.46 -1.74
C ASP A 180 22.92 -16.77 -1.26
N GLN A 181 23.31 -16.85 0.02
CA GLN A 181 24.17 -17.93 0.52
C GLN A 181 23.47 -18.96 1.39
N ILE A 182 22.39 -18.57 2.05
CA ILE A 182 21.51 -19.43 2.86
C ILE A 182 20.03 -19.18 2.50
N PRO A 183 19.63 -19.26 1.20
CA PRO A 183 18.28 -18.93 0.75
C PRO A 183 17.19 -19.75 1.45
N SER A 184 17.50 -20.96 1.93
CA SER A 184 16.56 -21.81 2.65
C SER A 184 15.89 -21.10 3.84
N LEU A 185 16.63 -20.24 4.56
CA LEU A 185 16.12 -19.48 5.71
C LEU A 185 15.00 -18.50 5.33
N PHE A 186 14.98 -18.03 4.08
CA PHE A 186 14.07 -16.99 3.62
C PHE A 186 12.82 -17.52 2.93
N ARG A 187 12.66 -18.84 2.84
CA ARG A 187 11.52 -19.49 2.17
C ARG A 187 10.18 -19.15 2.82
N THR A 188 10.10 -19.03 4.15
CA THR A 188 8.88 -18.57 4.85
C THR A 188 8.96 -17.12 5.33
N ASN A 189 10.06 -16.41 5.06
CA ASN A 189 10.28 -15.06 5.58
C ASN A 189 9.14 -14.11 5.19
N ALA A 190 8.57 -13.42 6.17
CA ALA A 190 7.58 -12.37 6.00
C ALA A 190 8.25 -11.02 5.78
N VAL A 191 9.15 -10.63 6.70
CA VAL A 191 9.79 -9.32 6.75
C VAL A 191 11.27 -9.39 7.12
N LEU A 192 12.01 -8.37 6.74
CA LEU A 192 13.41 -8.16 7.09
C LEU A 192 13.54 -6.85 7.87
N MET A 193 14.40 -6.84 8.87
CA MET A 193 14.69 -5.64 9.66
C MET A 193 16.18 -5.39 9.72
N THR A 194 16.57 -4.11 9.62
CA THR A 194 17.93 -3.65 9.92
C THR A 194 17.89 -2.58 10.98
N SER A 195 18.89 -2.54 11.86
CA SER A 195 19.04 -1.45 12.82
C SER A 195 20.48 -1.24 13.25
N ASP A 196 20.84 0.01 13.54
CA ASP A 196 22.06 0.35 14.28
C ASP A 196 21.76 0.69 15.76
N GLY A 197 20.56 0.35 16.25
CA GLY A 197 20.06 0.70 17.57
C GLY A 197 19.41 2.08 17.69
N VAL A 198 19.76 3.04 16.82
CA VAL A 198 19.13 4.37 16.77
C VAL A 198 18.12 4.44 15.64
N GLN A 199 18.53 4.07 14.42
CA GLN A 199 17.66 3.96 13.27
C GLN A 199 17.25 2.52 13.04
N ALA A 200 16.05 2.31 12.54
CA ALA A 200 15.57 0.98 12.19
C ALA A 200 14.74 1.01 10.91
N ARG A 201 14.91 0.01 10.07
CA ARG A 201 14.20 -0.10 8.79
C ARG A 201 13.57 -1.47 8.64
N LEU A 202 12.39 -1.51 8.04
CA LEU A 202 11.66 -2.72 7.68
C LEU A 202 11.56 -2.81 6.16
N GLY A 203 11.79 -4.00 5.61
CA GLY A 203 11.63 -4.27 4.19
C GLY A 203 11.07 -5.66 3.91
N SER A 204 10.59 -5.87 2.68
CA SER A 204 10.22 -7.20 2.19
C SER A 204 11.45 -7.95 1.67
N LEU A 205 11.27 -9.24 1.38
CA LEU A 205 12.30 -10.09 0.78
C LEU A 205 12.94 -9.50 -0.50
N THR A 206 12.16 -8.79 -1.33
CA THR A 206 12.64 -8.21 -2.60
C THR A 206 12.81 -6.70 -2.56
N ALA A 207 12.64 -6.06 -1.40
CA ALA A 207 12.83 -4.62 -1.26
C ALA A 207 14.29 -4.26 -1.53
N ASN A 208 14.51 -3.22 -2.34
CA ASN A 208 15.81 -2.56 -2.43
C ASN A 208 16.01 -1.64 -1.19
N LEU A 209 17.20 -1.06 -1.06
CA LEU A 209 17.56 -0.22 0.09
C LEU A 209 16.58 0.96 0.28
N GLU A 210 16.12 1.59 -0.81
CA GLU A 210 15.15 2.70 -0.76
C GLU A 210 13.76 2.28 -0.29
N ARG A 211 13.46 0.98 -0.31
CA ARG A 211 12.18 0.40 0.16
C ARG A 211 12.32 -0.26 1.53
N PHE A 212 13.47 -0.13 2.18
CA PHE A 212 13.61 -0.36 3.62
C PHE A 212 13.20 0.93 4.34
N MET A 213 12.01 0.92 4.92
CA MET A 213 11.33 2.13 5.43
C MET A 213 11.31 2.16 6.97
N PRO A 214 11.31 3.34 7.60
CA PRO A 214 11.13 3.45 9.05
C PRO A 214 9.71 3.05 9.46
N TRP A 215 9.53 2.62 10.71
CA TRP A 215 8.23 2.39 11.33
C TRP A 215 8.09 3.31 12.54
N ARG A 216 7.26 4.36 12.43
CA ARG A 216 7.27 5.50 13.35
C ARG A 216 6.09 5.56 14.31
N THR A 217 5.34 4.48 14.48
CA THR A 217 4.22 4.44 15.42
C THR A 217 4.02 3.03 15.95
N ILE A 218 3.57 2.88 17.19
CA ILE A 218 3.34 1.57 17.78
C ILE A 218 1.93 1.07 17.44
N ASP A 219 0.93 1.92 17.67
CA ASP A 219 -0.49 1.56 17.56
C ASP A 219 -1.24 2.35 16.47
N GLY A 220 -0.58 3.31 15.82
CA GLY A 220 -1.18 4.17 14.81
C GLY A 220 -1.77 5.47 15.36
N SER A 221 -1.76 5.67 16.68
CA SER A 221 -2.34 6.86 17.33
C SER A 221 -1.38 8.06 17.34
N SER A 222 -0.09 7.78 17.54
CA SER A 222 0.94 8.80 17.71
C SER A 222 2.19 8.47 16.92
N VAL A 223 2.76 9.50 16.30
CA VAL A 223 3.94 9.38 15.45
C VAL A 223 5.16 9.79 16.27
N ALA A 224 6.13 8.90 16.38
CA ALA A 224 7.41 9.17 17.02
C ALA A 224 8.07 10.38 16.34
N PRO A 225 8.44 11.43 17.09
CA PRO A 225 9.14 12.59 16.55
C PRO A 225 10.43 12.18 15.83
N LYS A 226 10.80 12.91 14.77
CA LYS A 226 12.04 12.63 14.06
C LYS A 226 13.23 12.77 15.01
N GLY A 227 14.15 11.80 14.96
CA GLY A 227 15.36 11.77 15.79
C GLY A 227 15.22 11.02 17.12
N THR A 228 14.04 10.47 17.45
CA THR A 228 13.91 9.49 18.54
C THR A 228 14.47 8.14 18.11
N PRO A 229 15.06 7.32 19.01
CA PRO A 229 15.45 5.95 18.70
C PRO A 229 14.26 5.13 18.15
N GLU A 230 14.46 4.52 16.99
CA GLU A 230 13.40 3.91 16.18
C GLU A 230 13.25 2.41 16.45
N MET A 231 14.31 1.73 16.92
CA MET A 231 14.33 0.26 17.04
C MET A 231 13.19 -0.27 17.92
N GLY A 232 12.98 0.32 19.10
CA GLY A 232 11.87 -0.08 19.99
C GLY A 232 10.51 0.20 19.38
N THR A 233 10.32 1.39 18.77
CA THR A 233 9.06 1.76 18.10
C THR A 233 8.73 0.79 16.96
N LEU A 234 9.73 0.39 16.17
CA LEU A 234 9.55 -0.59 15.10
C LEU A 234 9.23 -1.96 15.67
N ILE A 235 9.99 -2.42 16.68
CA ILE A 235 9.76 -3.76 17.24
C ILE A 235 8.37 -3.87 17.86
N GLU A 236 7.98 -2.93 18.72
CA GLU A 236 6.66 -2.89 19.35
C GLU A 236 5.54 -2.64 18.34
N GLY A 237 5.80 -1.84 17.31
CA GLY A 237 4.83 -1.54 16.25
C GLY A 237 4.55 -2.71 15.32
N VAL A 238 5.59 -3.47 14.95
CA VAL A 238 5.50 -4.56 13.96
C VAL A 238 5.28 -5.93 14.60
N PHE A 239 6.04 -6.24 15.66
CA PHE A 239 6.08 -7.59 16.25
C PHE A 239 5.10 -7.77 17.43
N GLU A 240 4.19 -6.84 17.69
CA GLU A 240 3.01 -7.21 18.47
C GLU A 240 2.26 -8.30 17.69
N LYS A 241 1.95 -9.42 18.36
CA LYS A 241 1.52 -10.67 17.73
C LYS A 241 0.37 -10.47 16.73
N THR A 242 -0.65 -9.70 17.11
CA THR A 242 -1.81 -9.43 16.24
C THR A 242 -1.41 -8.60 15.02
N ARG A 243 -0.63 -7.54 15.22
CA ARG A 243 -0.13 -6.70 14.13
C ARG A 243 0.79 -7.47 13.18
N PHE A 244 1.67 -8.32 13.71
CA PHE A 244 2.57 -9.12 12.89
C PHE A 244 1.81 -10.11 11.99
N LEU A 245 0.82 -10.81 12.56
CA LEU A 245 -0.03 -11.71 11.77
C LEU A 245 -0.90 -10.96 10.75
N SER A 246 -1.42 -9.79 11.09
CA SER A 246 -2.11 -8.95 10.11
C SER A 246 -1.16 -8.48 9.01
N LEU A 247 0.08 -8.09 9.33
CA LEU A 247 1.07 -7.65 8.35
C LEU A 247 1.38 -8.78 7.34
N LEU A 248 1.52 -10.01 7.86
CA LEU A 248 1.72 -11.22 7.08
C LEU A 248 0.52 -11.52 6.17
N ARG A 249 -0.71 -11.51 6.71
CA ARG A 249 -1.91 -11.97 5.99
C ARG A 249 -2.50 -10.91 5.07
N ASP A 250 -2.64 -9.68 5.57
CA ASP A 250 -3.50 -8.66 4.99
C ASP A 250 -2.72 -7.54 4.29
N PHE A 251 -1.40 -7.47 4.51
CA PHE A 251 -0.55 -6.37 4.06
C PHE A 251 0.71 -6.82 3.32
N THR A 252 0.72 -8.07 2.84
CA THR A 252 1.77 -8.63 2.00
C THR A 252 1.19 -9.01 0.65
N VAL A 253 1.80 -8.53 -0.44
CA VAL A 253 1.38 -8.87 -1.82
C VAL A 253 2.58 -9.30 -2.65
N PHE A 254 2.29 -10.13 -3.65
CA PHE A 254 3.26 -10.55 -4.66
C PHE A 254 2.79 -10.09 -6.03
N GLY A 255 3.68 -9.44 -6.78
CA GLY A 255 3.37 -8.85 -8.06
C GLY A 255 4.38 -9.17 -9.14
N ASP A 256 3.92 -9.44 -10.35
CA ASP A 256 4.81 -9.53 -11.51
C ASP A 256 5.01 -8.11 -12.07
N THR A 257 6.23 -7.60 -11.90
CA THR A 257 6.69 -6.40 -12.60
C THR A 257 7.52 -6.95 -13.75
N GLY A 258 7.36 -6.58 -15.02
CA GLY A 258 7.98 -7.31 -16.16
C GLY A 258 9.49 -7.66 -16.09
N SER A 259 10.24 -7.16 -15.11
CA SER A 259 11.54 -7.63 -14.61
C SER A 259 11.54 -8.90 -13.71
N GLY A 260 10.39 -9.46 -13.33
CA GLY A 260 10.23 -10.59 -12.41
C GLY A 260 9.24 -10.36 -11.26
N LEU A 261 9.01 -11.44 -10.50
CA LEU A 261 8.15 -11.46 -9.32
C LEU A 261 8.77 -10.65 -8.17
N ILE A 262 8.02 -9.72 -7.61
CA ILE A 262 8.37 -8.95 -6.42
C ILE A 262 7.41 -9.23 -5.27
N LYS A 263 7.91 -9.08 -4.04
CA LYS A 263 7.15 -9.07 -2.80
C LYS A 263 7.09 -7.65 -2.24
N ILE A 264 5.92 -7.20 -1.83
CA ILE A 264 5.71 -5.90 -1.22
C ILE A 264 5.06 -6.10 0.15
N VAL A 265 5.53 -5.37 1.15
CA VAL A 265 4.90 -5.25 2.47
C VAL A 265 4.48 -3.80 2.69
N ALA A 266 3.34 -3.58 3.34
CA ALA A 266 2.85 -2.23 3.61
C ALA A 266 3.79 -1.44 4.52
N GLY A 267 3.94 -0.13 4.24
CA GLY A 267 4.51 0.81 5.20
C GLY A 267 3.53 1.10 6.34
N TYR A 268 4.03 1.61 7.46
CA TYR A 268 3.19 1.85 8.64
C TYR A 268 2.02 2.81 8.34
N HIS A 269 2.23 3.80 7.47
CA HIS A 269 1.18 4.76 7.08
C HIS A 269 0.04 4.07 6.34
N GLN A 270 0.36 3.10 5.48
CA GLN A 270 -0.65 2.28 4.80
C GLN A 270 -1.32 1.31 5.80
N PHE A 271 -0.54 0.67 6.67
CA PHE A 271 -1.03 -0.30 7.64
C PHE A 271 -2.10 0.30 8.57
N HIS A 272 -1.79 1.42 9.21
CA HIS A 272 -2.71 2.05 10.16
C HIS A 272 -3.89 2.75 9.45
N ALA A 273 -3.65 3.44 8.34
CA ALA A 273 -4.72 4.09 7.57
C ALA A 273 -5.79 3.10 7.10
N VAL A 274 -5.38 1.91 6.63
CA VAL A 274 -6.32 0.86 6.22
C VAL A 274 -7.19 0.41 7.39
N ARG A 275 -6.60 0.19 8.58
CA ARG A 275 -7.35 -0.26 9.76
C ARG A 275 -8.39 0.78 10.18
N HIS A 276 -8.00 2.05 10.27
CA HIS A 276 -8.92 3.14 10.57
C HIS A 276 -10.04 3.25 9.52
N ALA A 277 -9.70 3.08 8.23
CA ALA A 277 -10.68 3.13 7.15
C ALA A 277 -11.66 1.95 7.17
N VAL A 278 -11.19 0.74 7.45
CA VAL A 278 -12.07 -0.44 7.60
C VAL A 278 -13.04 -0.22 8.76
N GLU A 279 -12.56 0.18 9.93
CA GLU A 279 -13.41 0.47 11.10
C GLU A 279 -14.47 1.54 10.78
N SER A 280 -14.06 2.64 10.15
CA SER A 280 -14.99 3.69 9.72
C SER A 280 -16.00 3.19 8.69
N THR A 281 -15.58 2.29 7.79
CA THR A 281 -16.47 1.70 6.78
C THR A 281 -17.53 0.82 7.40
N ILE A 282 -17.17 -0.01 8.38
CA ILE A 282 -18.14 -0.85 9.10
C ILE A 282 -19.18 0.04 9.81
N ALA A 283 -18.73 1.12 10.46
CA ALA A 283 -19.63 2.06 11.12
C ALA A 283 -20.55 2.77 10.11
N ALA A 284 -20.00 3.36 9.05
CA ALA A 284 -20.75 4.11 8.05
C ALA A 284 -21.69 3.24 7.20
N SER A 285 -21.35 1.97 6.97
CA SER A 285 -22.18 1.02 6.20
C SER A 285 -23.24 0.29 7.04
N SER A 286 -23.20 0.42 8.37
CA SER A 286 -24.20 -0.15 9.27
C SER A 286 -25.62 0.37 8.97
N PRO A 287 -26.70 -0.28 9.44
CA PRO A 287 -28.06 0.21 9.24
C PRO A 287 -28.30 1.66 9.68
N GLU A 288 -27.67 2.06 10.79
CA GLU A 288 -27.75 3.42 11.36
C GLU A 288 -26.64 4.35 10.88
N GLY A 289 -25.74 3.85 10.01
CA GLY A 289 -24.61 4.60 9.48
C GLY A 289 -25.02 5.64 8.43
N ASP A 290 -24.23 6.70 8.34
CA ASP A 290 -24.51 7.88 7.51
C ASP A 290 -23.90 7.80 6.09
N ARG A 291 -23.34 6.64 5.71
CA ARG A 291 -22.71 6.36 4.41
C ARG A 291 -21.45 7.18 4.10
N ARG A 292 -20.90 7.91 5.09
CA ARG A 292 -19.71 8.74 4.95
C ARG A 292 -18.55 8.09 5.69
N VAL A 293 -17.69 7.40 4.96
CA VAL A 293 -16.56 6.67 5.55
C VAL A 293 -15.45 7.62 6.01
N GLY A 294 -15.20 8.66 5.22
CA GLY A 294 -14.22 9.71 5.48
C GLY A 294 -13.22 9.85 4.35
N VAL A 295 -12.16 10.60 4.62
CA VAL A 295 -11.11 10.91 3.65
C VAL A 295 -9.74 10.45 4.16
N ILE A 296 -8.98 9.77 3.29
CA ILE A 296 -7.55 9.51 3.48
C ILE A 296 -6.77 10.53 2.65
N TRP A 297 -5.96 11.35 3.32
CA TRP A 297 -5.04 12.27 2.67
C TRP A 297 -3.61 11.75 2.77
N HIS A 298 -3.13 11.16 1.68
CA HIS A 298 -1.79 10.59 1.59
C HIS A 298 -1.08 11.21 0.40
N THR A 299 0.09 11.82 0.62
CA THR A 299 0.83 12.54 -0.41
C THR A 299 1.08 11.69 -1.67
N GLN A 300 1.18 12.32 -2.83
CA GLN A 300 1.45 11.60 -4.08
C GLN A 300 2.79 10.85 -4.01
N GLY A 301 2.82 9.62 -4.53
CA GLY A 301 4.00 8.75 -4.45
C GLY A 301 4.15 7.95 -3.15
N SER A 302 3.28 8.17 -2.15
CA SER A 302 3.29 7.40 -0.89
C SER A 302 2.76 5.95 -1.00
N GLY A 303 2.30 5.52 -2.18
CA GLY A 303 1.73 4.19 -2.39
C GLY A 303 0.22 4.10 -2.14
N LYS A 304 -0.55 5.16 -2.43
CA LYS A 304 -2.02 5.19 -2.31
C LYS A 304 -2.72 4.02 -3.01
N SER A 305 -2.30 3.65 -4.21
CA SER A 305 -2.90 2.55 -4.99
C SER A 305 -2.81 1.21 -4.25
N LEU A 306 -1.67 0.93 -3.61
CA LEU A 306 -1.51 -0.26 -2.75
C LEU A 306 -2.34 -0.15 -1.48
N LEU A 307 -2.43 1.04 -0.87
CA LEU A 307 -3.30 1.28 0.28
C LEU A 307 -4.75 0.92 -0.05
N MET A 308 -5.28 1.39 -1.19
CA MET A 308 -6.63 1.05 -1.64
C MET A 308 -6.82 -0.46 -1.85
N ALA A 309 -5.80 -1.16 -2.37
CA ALA A 309 -5.84 -2.61 -2.54
C ALA A 309 -5.87 -3.35 -1.19
N PHE A 310 -5.05 -2.94 -0.22
CA PHE A 310 -5.08 -3.46 1.15
C PHE A 310 -6.43 -3.23 1.83
N TYR A 311 -6.97 -2.02 1.68
CA TYR A 311 -8.30 -1.67 2.17
C TYR A 311 -9.40 -2.54 1.55
N ALA A 312 -9.41 -2.68 0.22
CA ALA A 312 -10.38 -3.53 -0.45
C ALA A 312 -10.27 -5.00 -0.02
N GLY A 313 -9.05 -5.54 0.06
CA GLY A 313 -8.79 -6.90 0.53
C GLY A 313 -9.36 -7.17 1.92
N GLN A 314 -9.14 -6.26 2.87
CA GLN A 314 -9.70 -6.39 4.21
C GLN A 314 -11.23 -6.30 4.21
N LEU A 315 -11.83 -5.37 3.45
CA LEU A 315 -13.29 -5.28 3.37
C LEU A 315 -13.93 -6.55 2.81
N ILE A 316 -13.31 -7.15 1.78
CA ILE A 316 -13.79 -8.39 1.17
C ILE A 316 -13.75 -9.54 2.19
N ALA A 317 -12.69 -9.63 2.98
CA ALA A 317 -12.51 -10.65 4.00
C ALA A 317 -13.36 -10.40 5.27
N HIS A 318 -13.81 -9.17 5.51
CA HIS A 318 -14.50 -8.81 6.75
C HIS A 318 -15.92 -9.38 6.82
N SER A 319 -16.21 -10.20 7.83
CA SER A 319 -17.49 -10.92 7.99
C SER A 319 -18.71 -9.99 8.03
N ALA A 320 -18.59 -8.82 8.67
CA ALA A 320 -19.68 -7.83 8.74
C ALA A 320 -20.08 -7.26 7.36
N MET A 321 -19.19 -7.29 6.37
CA MET A 321 -19.46 -6.77 5.02
C MET A 321 -20.18 -7.77 4.10
N LYS A 322 -20.25 -9.05 4.48
CA LYS A 322 -21.03 -10.09 3.78
C LYS A 322 -20.77 -10.13 2.27
N ASN A 323 -19.52 -10.27 1.86
CA ASN A 323 -19.08 -10.24 0.44
C ASN A 323 -19.48 -8.92 -0.27
N PRO A 324 -18.84 -7.79 0.08
CA PRO A 324 -19.20 -6.48 -0.45
C PRO A 324 -18.87 -6.30 -1.93
N THR A 325 -19.49 -5.31 -2.55
CA THR A 325 -19.05 -4.77 -3.84
C THR A 325 -18.22 -3.51 -3.59
N VAL A 326 -16.97 -3.51 -4.01
CA VAL A 326 -16.06 -2.37 -3.97
C VAL A 326 -15.99 -1.76 -5.37
N ILE A 327 -16.36 -0.51 -5.50
CA ILE A 327 -16.34 0.24 -6.76
C ILE A 327 -15.24 1.28 -6.66
N VAL A 328 -14.26 1.20 -7.53
CA VAL A 328 -13.17 2.17 -7.64
C VAL A 328 -13.50 3.13 -8.77
N ILE A 329 -13.61 4.41 -8.44
CA ILE A 329 -13.96 5.48 -9.38
C ILE A 329 -12.75 6.35 -9.62
N THR A 330 -12.45 6.52 -10.91
CA THR A 330 -11.39 7.41 -11.42
C THR A 330 -11.99 8.47 -12.35
N ASP A 331 -11.25 9.57 -12.57
CA ASP A 331 -11.67 10.64 -13.49
C ASP A 331 -11.36 10.32 -14.95
N ARG A 332 -10.32 9.52 -15.21
CA ARG A 332 -9.84 9.23 -16.58
C ARG A 332 -9.42 7.78 -16.74
N ASN A 333 -9.56 7.29 -17.98
CA ASN A 333 -9.24 5.90 -18.33
C ASN A 333 -7.77 5.54 -18.07
N ASP A 334 -6.83 6.45 -18.27
CA ASP A 334 -5.40 6.19 -18.02
C ASP A 334 -5.08 5.97 -16.54
N LEU A 335 -5.74 6.74 -15.67
CA LEU A 335 -5.67 6.53 -14.21
C LEU A 335 -6.39 5.25 -13.80
N ASP A 336 -7.51 4.94 -14.45
CA ASP A 336 -8.25 3.69 -14.27
C ASP A 336 -7.38 2.47 -14.57
N ASP A 337 -6.68 2.47 -15.71
CA ASP A 337 -5.82 1.37 -16.14
C ASP A 337 -4.64 1.14 -15.18
N GLN A 338 -4.02 2.22 -14.69
CA GLN A 338 -2.93 2.13 -13.70
C GLN A 338 -3.39 1.55 -12.37
N LEU A 339 -4.53 2.03 -11.87
CA LEU A 339 -5.07 1.58 -10.59
C LEU A 339 -5.61 0.15 -10.70
N PHE A 340 -6.26 -0.18 -11.82
CA PHE A 340 -6.68 -1.54 -12.16
C PHE A 340 -5.47 -2.49 -12.20
N GLY A 341 -4.38 -2.11 -12.86
CA GLY A 341 -3.15 -2.90 -12.89
C GLY A 341 -2.60 -3.21 -11.50
N THR A 342 -2.64 -2.24 -10.57
CA THR A 342 -2.24 -2.45 -9.18
C THR A 342 -3.15 -3.45 -8.46
N PHE A 343 -4.46 -3.36 -8.65
CA PHE A 343 -5.40 -4.31 -8.04
C PHE A 343 -5.32 -5.70 -8.66
N ALA A 344 -5.11 -5.80 -9.98
CA ALA A 344 -4.93 -7.05 -10.69
C ALA A 344 -3.67 -7.79 -10.21
N MET A 345 -2.59 -7.06 -9.94
CA MET A 345 -1.40 -7.57 -9.26
C MET A 345 -1.75 -8.16 -7.87
N CYS A 346 -2.63 -7.49 -7.13
CA CYS A 346 -3.05 -7.89 -5.78
C CYS A 346 -4.19 -8.93 -5.75
N ARG A 347 -4.48 -9.65 -6.84
CA ARG A 347 -5.61 -10.61 -6.91
C ARG A 347 -5.60 -11.69 -5.81
N ASP A 348 -4.41 -12.13 -5.39
CA ASP A 348 -4.26 -13.16 -4.35
C ASP A 348 -4.78 -12.61 -3.00
N LEU A 349 -4.51 -11.33 -2.70
CA LEU A 349 -5.05 -10.62 -1.53
C LEU A 349 -6.56 -10.39 -1.65
N LEU A 350 -7.04 -10.01 -2.85
CA LEU A 350 -8.47 -9.75 -3.09
C LEU A 350 -9.32 -11.03 -3.14
N ARG A 351 -8.68 -12.20 -3.32
CA ARG A 351 -9.30 -13.52 -3.54
C ARG A 351 -10.23 -13.57 -4.76
N GLN A 352 -10.10 -12.58 -5.65
CA GLN A 352 -10.90 -12.43 -6.85
C GLN A 352 -10.16 -11.55 -7.86
N THR A 353 -10.50 -11.72 -9.14
CA THR A 353 -9.99 -10.85 -10.20
C THR A 353 -10.85 -9.59 -10.26
N PRO A 354 -10.25 -8.38 -10.16
CA PRO A 354 -10.98 -7.14 -10.39
C PRO A 354 -11.53 -7.09 -11.82
N GLN A 355 -12.66 -6.42 -12.01
CA GLN A 355 -13.31 -6.21 -13.31
C GLN A 355 -13.30 -4.73 -13.65
N GLN A 356 -12.98 -4.38 -14.89
CA GLN A 356 -13.09 -3.02 -15.40
C GLN A 356 -14.34 -2.96 -16.27
N ALA A 357 -15.25 -2.03 -15.98
CA ALA A 357 -16.46 -1.84 -16.79
C ALA A 357 -16.07 -1.09 -18.06
N ASP A 358 -16.27 -1.65 -19.24
CA ASP A 358 -15.82 -1.02 -20.50
C ASP A 358 -16.69 0.19 -20.88
N ASP A 359 -18.01 0.02 -20.78
CA ASP A 359 -19.01 1.01 -21.16
C ASP A 359 -20.17 1.07 -20.15
N ARG A 360 -21.22 1.84 -20.48
CA ARG A 360 -22.38 2.02 -19.61
C ARG A 360 -23.22 0.75 -19.48
N GLU A 361 -23.35 -0.02 -20.56
CA GLU A 361 -24.15 -1.25 -20.56
C GLU A 361 -23.44 -2.32 -19.72
N ASP A 362 -22.12 -2.41 -19.84
CA ASP A 362 -21.30 -3.31 -19.03
C ASP A 362 -21.32 -2.92 -17.54
N LEU A 363 -21.21 -1.62 -17.23
CA LEU A 363 -21.35 -1.12 -15.85
C LEU A 363 -22.68 -1.57 -15.21
N GLN A 364 -23.79 -1.45 -15.94
CA GLN A 364 -25.10 -1.92 -15.46
C GLN A 364 -25.11 -3.43 -15.26
N LYS A 365 -24.55 -4.21 -16.20
CA LYS A 365 -24.48 -5.68 -16.10
C LYS A 365 -23.65 -6.15 -14.91
N VAL A 366 -22.55 -5.48 -14.58
CA VAL A 366 -21.69 -5.88 -13.47
C VAL A 366 -22.28 -5.46 -12.12
N LEU A 367 -22.92 -4.28 -12.03
CA LEU A 367 -23.48 -3.76 -10.77
C LEU A 367 -24.85 -4.36 -10.38
N THR A 368 -25.60 -4.89 -11.34
CA THR A 368 -26.89 -5.55 -11.06
C THR A 368 -26.74 -6.98 -10.54
N ARG A 369 -25.52 -7.55 -10.52
CA ARG A 369 -25.28 -8.89 -10.01
C ARG A 369 -25.49 -8.96 -8.49
N PRO A 370 -26.03 -10.08 -7.96
CA PRO A 370 -26.25 -10.24 -6.52
C PRO A 370 -24.96 -10.52 -5.73
N SER A 371 -23.84 -10.82 -6.40
CA SER A 371 -22.55 -11.14 -5.77
C SER A 371 -21.70 -9.89 -5.49
N GLY A 372 -20.77 -9.98 -4.53
CA GLY A 372 -19.70 -9.00 -4.35
C GLY A 372 -18.73 -8.95 -5.54
N GLY A 373 -17.74 -8.05 -5.46
CA GLY A 373 -16.84 -7.78 -6.58
C GLY A 373 -15.91 -6.60 -6.32
N VAL A 374 -14.79 -6.53 -7.04
CA VAL A 374 -14.04 -5.28 -7.22
C VAL A 374 -14.25 -4.79 -8.65
N ILE A 375 -14.78 -3.58 -8.79
CA ILE A 375 -15.22 -3.01 -10.07
C ILE A 375 -14.52 -1.67 -10.28
N PHE A 376 -13.89 -1.50 -11.44
CA PHE A 376 -13.29 -0.26 -11.90
C PHE A 376 -14.20 0.42 -12.92
N THR A 377 -14.40 1.71 -12.76
CA THR A 377 -15.22 2.50 -13.69
C THR A 377 -14.85 3.96 -13.59
N THR A 378 -15.11 4.70 -14.66
CA THR A 378 -15.02 6.16 -14.62
C THR A 378 -16.36 6.77 -14.24
N ILE A 379 -16.31 7.96 -13.64
CA ILE A 379 -17.53 8.65 -13.18
C ILE A 379 -18.48 9.00 -14.34
N GLN A 380 -17.96 9.20 -15.55
CA GLN A 380 -18.75 9.61 -16.71
C GLN A 380 -19.68 8.49 -17.21
N LYS A 381 -19.44 7.23 -16.82
CA LYS A 381 -20.32 6.09 -17.14
C LYS A 381 -21.64 6.12 -16.34
N PHE A 382 -21.68 6.87 -15.23
CA PHE A 382 -22.91 7.21 -14.50
C PHE A 382 -23.59 8.42 -15.13
N SER A 383 -24.07 8.28 -16.36
CA SER A 383 -24.89 9.30 -17.00
C SER A 383 -26.03 8.70 -17.81
N PRO A 384 -27.21 9.34 -17.78
CA PRO A 384 -28.39 8.83 -18.47
C PRO A 384 -28.19 8.82 -20.00
N GLU A 385 -29.04 8.08 -20.69
CA GLU A 385 -29.08 8.13 -22.15
C GLU A 385 -29.48 9.53 -22.64
N ARG A 386 -29.17 9.84 -23.91
CA ARG A 386 -29.49 11.17 -24.47
C ARG A 386 -31.01 11.39 -24.46
N GLY A 387 -31.45 12.36 -23.67
CA GLY A 387 -32.87 12.73 -23.54
C GLY A 387 -33.54 12.23 -22.25
N GLU A 388 -32.84 11.42 -21.46
CA GLU A 388 -33.31 11.00 -20.14
C GLU A 388 -32.74 11.89 -19.03
N THR A 389 -33.55 12.15 -18.00
CA THR A 389 -33.17 12.99 -16.85
C THR A 389 -32.83 12.20 -15.60
N ASP A 390 -33.28 10.95 -15.51
CA ASP A 390 -33.14 10.08 -14.36
C ASP A 390 -32.21 8.91 -14.70
N TYR A 391 -31.40 8.49 -13.73
CA TYR A 391 -30.54 7.32 -13.88
C TYR A 391 -31.12 6.15 -13.06
N PRO A 392 -31.19 4.93 -13.60
CA PRO A 392 -31.81 3.81 -12.89
C PRO A 392 -31.00 3.41 -11.65
N VAL A 393 -31.70 2.96 -10.60
CA VAL A 393 -31.08 2.28 -9.46
C VAL A 393 -30.46 0.99 -9.96
N LEU A 394 -29.13 0.87 -9.86
CA LEU A 394 -28.41 -0.34 -10.27
C LEU A 394 -28.35 -1.36 -9.15
N THR A 395 -28.18 -0.90 -7.91
CA THR A 395 -28.23 -1.74 -6.72
C THR A 395 -28.56 -0.91 -5.49
N ASP A 396 -29.43 -1.44 -4.63
CA ASP A 396 -29.82 -0.85 -3.35
C ASP A 396 -29.12 -1.53 -2.16
N ARG A 397 -28.12 -2.37 -2.41
CA ARG A 397 -27.34 -3.06 -1.38
C ARG A 397 -26.57 -2.06 -0.51
N ARG A 398 -26.58 -2.28 0.81
CA ARG A 398 -25.80 -1.50 1.78
C ARG A 398 -24.31 -1.86 1.82
N ASN A 399 -23.96 -3.07 1.42
CA ASN A 399 -22.57 -3.55 1.37
C ASN A 399 -21.89 -3.19 0.04
N VAL A 400 -22.12 -1.96 -0.43
CA VAL A 400 -21.46 -1.37 -1.59
C VAL A 400 -20.59 -0.23 -1.08
N VAL A 401 -19.31 -0.25 -1.42
CA VAL A 401 -18.33 0.76 -1.01
C VAL A 401 -17.74 1.40 -2.24
N VAL A 402 -17.87 2.72 -2.34
CA VAL A 402 -17.31 3.51 -3.44
C VAL A 402 -16.02 4.17 -2.97
N ILE A 403 -14.92 3.82 -3.63
CA ILE A 403 -13.60 4.44 -3.48
C ILE A 403 -13.46 5.51 -4.56
N ALA A 404 -13.31 6.76 -4.14
CA ALA A 404 -13.03 7.89 -5.01
C ALA A 404 -11.53 8.22 -4.96
N ASP A 405 -10.82 8.06 -6.08
CA ASP A 405 -9.44 8.58 -6.20
C ASP A 405 -9.44 10.07 -6.57
N GLU A 406 -8.42 10.79 -6.11
CA GLU A 406 -8.32 12.26 -6.16
C GLU A 406 -9.65 12.96 -5.83
N ALA A 407 -10.17 12.68 -4.63
CA ALA A 407 -11.44 13.21 -4.15
C ALA A 407 -11.41 14.74 -3.96
N HIS A 408 -11.54 15.50 -5.06
CA HIS A 408 -11.65 16.96 -5.10
C HIS A 408 -12.85 17.43 -5.94
N ARG A 409 -13.51 18.52 -5.50
CA ARG A 409 -14.82 19.00 -5.96
C ARG A 409 -15.01 19.16 -7.48
N SER A 410 -13.98 19.54 -8.23
CA SER A 410 -14.13 19.89 -9.66
C SER A 410 -14.48 18.69 -10.54
N GLN A 411 -14.02 17.49 -10.16
CA GLN A 411 -14.14 16.28 -10.97
C GLN A 411 -15.50 15.58 -10.77
N TYR A 412 -16.05 15.61 -9.55
CA TYR A 412 -17.28 14.88 -9.22
C TYR A 412 -18.58 15.60 -9.62
N GLY A 413 -18.49 16.83 -10.16
CA GLY A 413 -19.62 17.44 -10.87
C GLY A 413 -20.84 17.79 -9.99
N PHE A 414 -20.68 18.13 -8.72
CA PHE A 414 -21.82 18.50 -7.84
C PHE A 414 -22.57 19.79 -8.25
N LYS A 415 -22.17 20.47 -9.35
CA LYS A 415 -22.84 21.68 -9.85
C LYS A 415 -23.90 21.31 -10.87
N THR A 416 -25.14 21.61 -10.53
CA THR A 416 -26.27 21.59 -11.48
C THR A 416 -26.08 22.73 -12.49
N ARG A 417 -26.03 22.42 -13.79
CA ARG A 417 -25.98 23.42 -14.86
C ARG A 417 -27.38 23.58 -15.44
N ILE A 418 -27.90 24.80 -15.38
CA ILE A 418 -29.17 25.16 -16.02
C ILE A 418 -28.82 25.75 -17.37
N ASN A 419 -29.32 25.13 -18.44
CA ASN A 419 -29.28 25.72 -19.77
C ASN A 419 -30.23 26.92 -19.78
N ARG A 420 -29.67 28.14 -19.83
CA ARG A 420 -30.44 29.40 -19.79
C ARG A 420 -31.38 29.59 -20.98
N THR A 421 -31.18 28.83 -22.06
CA THR A 421 -31.94 28.95 -23.31
C THR A 421 -33.03 27.88 -23.43
N THR A 422 -32.78 26.65 -22.98
CA THR A 422 -33.75 25.54 -23.06
C THR A 422 -34.48 25.27 -21.74
N GLY A 423 -34.01 25.82 -20.62
CA GLY A 423 -34.54 25.53 -19.29
C GLY A 423 -34.15 24.16 -18.74
N GLU A 424 -33.38 23.36 -19.49
CA GLU A 424 -32.95 22.02 -19.08
C GLU A 424 -31.94 22.07 -17.95
N ILE A 425 -32.18 21.22 -16.95
CA ILE A 425 -31.34 21.08 -15.76
C ILE A 425 -30.43 19.87 -15.97
N ALA A 426 -29.16 20.10 -16.27
CA ALA A 426 -28.16 19.06 -16.31
C ALA A 426 -27.56 18.88 -14.91
N HIS A 427 -27.89 17.77 -14.26
CA HIS A 427 -27.21 17.34 -13.04
C HIS A 427 -25.82 16.78 -13.39
N GLY A 428 -24.84 16.95 -12.50
CA GLY A 428 -23.54 16.32 -12.73
C GLY A 428 -23.47 14.90 -12.18
N PHE A 429 -22.40 14.20 -12.57
CA PHE A 429 -22.28 12.75 -12.46
C PHE A 429 -22.43 12.21 -11.03
N ALA A 430 -22.03 12.95 -9.99
CA ALA A 430 -22.22 12.51 -8.62
C ALA A 430 -23.69 12.34 -8.21
N LYS A 431 -24.63 13.09 -8.80
CA LYS A 431 -26.06 12.85 -8.55
C LYS A 431 -26.45 11.47 -9.10
N TYR A 432 -26.14 11.20 -10.37
CA TYR A 432 -26.47 9.92 -11.00
C TYR A 432 -25.79 8.73 -10.32
N LEU A 433 -24.57 8.90 -9.82
CA LEU A 433 -23.90 7.89 -9.00
C LEU A 433 -24.67 7.59 -7.70
N ARG A 434 -25.20 8.62 -7.03
CA ARG A 434 -26.02 8.45 -5.82
C ARG A 434 -27.39 7.86 -6.14
N ASP A 435 -28.00 8.24 -7.25
CA ASP A 435 -29.26 7.66 -7.73
C ASP A 435 -29.07 6.17 -8.08
N ALA A 436 -27.95 5.81 -8.72
CA ALA A 436 -27.59 4.44 -9.06
C ALA A 436 -27.34 3.55 -7.84
N LEU A 437 -26.74 4.12 -6.78
CA LEU A 437 -26.21 3.42 -5.60
C LEU A 437 -26.69 4.09 -4.29
N PRO A 438 -28.00 4.12 -4.01
CA PRO A 438 -28.58 4.93 -2.95
C PRO A 438 -28.09 4.59 -1.54
N ASN A 439 -27.66 3.34 -1.32
CA ASN A 439 -27.25 2.82 -0.02
C ASN A 439 -25.73 2.56 0.10
N ALA A 440 -24.94 2.97 -0.90
CA ALA A 440 -23.49 2.79 -0.88
C ALA A 440 -22.80 3.74 0.11
N SER A 441 -21.71 3.29 0.72
CA SER A 441 -20.81 4.11 1.55
C SER A 441 -19.64 4.64 0.72
N PHE A 442 -19.22 5.89 0.97
CA PHE A 442 -18.23 6.58 0.15
C PHE A 442 -16.97 6.90 0.97
N ILE A 443 -15.81 6.54 0.43
CA ILE A 443 -14.49 6.90 0.95
C ILE A 443 -13.70 7.67 -0.12
N GLY A 444 -13.06 8.76 0.30
CA GLY A 444 -12.22 9.58 -0.57
C GLY A 444 -10.74 9.35 -0.31
N PHE A 445 -9.95 9.26 -1.38
CA PHE A 445 -8.49 9.29 -1.33
C PHE A 445 -7.99 10.52 -2.06
N THR A 446 -7.02 11.22 -1.50
CA THR A 446 -6.49 12.43 -2.12
C THR A 446 -4.99 12.60 -1.87
N GLY A 447 -4.29 13.13 -2.87
CA GLY A 447 -2.88 13.52 -2.76
C GLY A 447 -2.65 14.84 -2.04
N THR A 448 -3.68 15.69 -1.99
CA THR A 448 -3.57 17.09 -1.54
C THR A 448 -4.63 17.42 -0.49
N PRO A 449 -4.35 18.35 0.43
CA PRO A 449 -5.30 18.72 1.46
C PRO A 449 -6.56 19.33 0.83
N ILE A 450 -7.70 19.09 1.48
CA ILE A 450 -8.97 19.71 1.17
C ILE A 450 -8.87 21.15 1.69
N GLU A 451 -8.92 22.13 0.80
CA GLU A 451 -8.86 23.54 1.20
C GLU A 451 -10.04 23.90 2.12
N LYS A 452 -9.86 24.82 3.07
CA LYS A 452 -10.93 25.33 3.95
C LYS A 452 -12.14 25.92 3.20
N VAL A 453 -11.99 26.22 1.91
CA VAL A 453 -13.05 26.73 1.03
C VAL A 453 -13.92 25.58 0.45
N ASP A 454 -13.51 24.33 0.64
CA ASP A 454 -14.16 23.14 0.10
C ASP A 454 -15.17 22.53 1.09
N VAL A 455 -16.26 23.26 1.29
CA VAL A 455 -17.37 22.94 2.22
C VAL A 455 -18.05 21.59 1.90
N ASN A 456 -17.84 21.02 0.71
CA ASN A 456 -18.62 19.89 0.22
C ASN A 456 -17.96 18.51 0.43
N THR A 457 -16.64 18.43 0.61
CA THR A 457 -15.95 17.14 0.71
C THR A 457 -16.31 16.38 2.01
N PRO A 458 -16.37 17.05 3.19
CA PRO A 458 -16.91 16.43 4.40
C PRO A 458 -18.40 16.05 4.30
N ALA A 459 -19.17 16.74 3.45
CA ALA A 459 -20.58 16.42 3.25
C ALA A 459 -20.78 15.09 2.48
N VAL A 460 -19.83 14.74 1.60
CA VAL A 460 -19.92 13.55 0.73
C VAL A 460 -19.22 12.35 1.33
N PHE A 461 -17.99 12.58 1.82
CA PHE A 461 -17.11 11.52 2.29
C PHE A 461 -17.05 11.46 3.81
N GLY A 462 -17.12 12.59 4.51
CA GLY A 462 -16.94 12.68 5.97
C GLY A 462 -15.61 13.33 6.33
N GLU A 463 -15.24 13.27 7.61
CA GLU A 463 -14.00 13.85 8.13
C GLU A 463 -12.75 13.07 7.66
N TYR A 464 -11.57 13.63 7.93
CA TYR A 464 -10.32 12.91 7.72
C TYR A 464 -10.22 11.70 8.64
N ILE A 465 -9.89 10.55 8.03
CA ILE A 465 -9.62 9.28 8.73
C ILE A 465 -8.13 9.21 9.09
N ASP A 466 -7.27 9.53 8.12
CA ASP A 466 -5.82 9.44 8.25
C ASP A 466 -5.12 10.47 7.36
N VAL A 467 -3.99 11.00 7.84
CA VAL A 467 -3.18 12.00 7.16
C VAL A 467 -1.71 11.59 7.13
N TYR A 468 -1.18 11.48 5.92
CA TYR A 468 0.24 11.27 5.62
C TYR A 468 0.68 12.33 4.59
N ASP A 469 1.08 13.49 5.10
CA ASP A 469 1.41 14.65 4.26
C ASP A 469 2.79 14.55 3.59
N ILE A 470 3.11 15.56 2.78
CA ILE A 470 4.39 15.63 2.06
C ILE A 470 5.59 15.72 3.01
N ASN A 471 5.45 16.41 4.14
CA ASN A 471 6.55 16.58 5.08
C ASN A 471 6.92 15.23 5.69
N ARG A 472 5.93 14.49 6.16
CA ARG A 472 6.08 13.14 6.69
C ARG A 472 6.60 12.17 5.62
N GLY A 473 6.05 12.24 4.40
CA GLY A 473 6.52 11.48 3.24
C GLY A 473 8.00 11.66 2.94
N VAL A 474 8.49 12.90 3.00
CA VAL A 474 9.91 13.22 2.78
C VAL A 474 10.77 12.83 3.97
N GLU A 475 10.30 13.04 5.20
CA GLU A 475 11.02 12.62 6.41
C GLU A 475 11.28 11.11 6.44
N ASP A 476 10.30 10.33 5.99
CA ASP A 476 10.36 8.87 6.02
C ASP A 476 11.06 8.28 4.78
N GLY A 477 11.44 9.13 3.80
CA GLY A 477 12.05 8.70 2.54
C GLY A 477 11.06 8.07 1.55
N ALA A 478 9.76 8.15 1.80
CA ALA A 478 8.73 7.60 0.92
C ALA A 478 8.59 8.41 -0.37
N THR A 479 8.86 9.72 -0.29
CA THR A 479 8.83 10.67 -1.40
C THR A 479 10.08 11.53 -1.42
N VAL A 480 10.49 12.00 -2.60
CA VAL A 480 11.62 12.93 -2.74
C VAL A 480 11.21 14.38 -2.43
N PRO A 481 12.12 15.24 -1.94
CA PRO A 481 11.85 16.65 -1.72
C PRO A 481 11.53 17.36 -3.05
N ILE A 482 10.60 18.31 -3.01
CA ILE A 482 10.28 19.19 -4.14
C ILE A 482 10.98 20.53 -3.94
N TYR A 483 11.81 20.92 -4.91
CA TYR A 483 12.45 22.23 -4.97
C TYR A 483 11.75 23.08 -6.02
N TYR A 484 11.25 24.25 -5.63
CA TYR A 484 10.63 25.21 -6.54
C TYR A 484 11.64 26.32 -6.91
N GLU A 485 11.91 26.45 -8.20
CA GLU A 485 12.70 27.55 -8.75
C GLU A 485 11.81 28.39 -9.66
N SER A 486 11.55 29.64 -9.26
CA SER A 486 10.79 30.58 -10.08
C SER A 486 11.68 31.14 -11.19
N ARG A 487 11.36 30.81 -12.45
CA ARG A 487 12.03 31.38 -13.63
C ARG A 487 11.12 32.37 -14.34
N LEU A 488 11.57 33.62 -14.47
CA LEU A 488 10.80 34.70 -15.09
C LEU A 488 11.38 35.00 -16.48
N ALA A 489 10.66 34.63 -17.54
CA ALA A 489 10.94 35.13 -18.89
C ALA A 489 10.39 36.56 -19.02
N ARG A 490 11.23 37.56 -18.74
CA ARG A 490 10.86 38.97 -18.94
C ARG A 490 10.84 39.27 -20.44
N ILE A 491 9.67 39.68 -20.93
CA ILE A 491 9.54 40.26 -22.27
C ILE A 491 9.68 41.77 -22.10
N GLU A 492 10.77 42.33 -22.61
CA GLU A 492 10.79 43.76 -22.92
C GLU A 492 9.99 43.92 -24.21
N LEU A 493 8.81 44.54 -24.10
CA LEU A 493 8.02 44.99 -25.24
C LEU A 493 8.77 46.19 -25.85
N ASP A 494 8.99 46.19 -27.16
CA ASP A 494 9.60 47.33 -27.84
C ASP A 494 8.71 48.58 -27.65
N GLU A 495 9.33 49.76 -27.46
CA GLU A 495 8.63 51.04 -27.23
C GLU A 495 7.64 51.38 -28.37
N ASP A 496 7.84 50.80 -29.56
CA ASP A 496 7.03 50.99 -30.76
C ASP A 496 5.75 50.12 -30.78
N VAL A 497 5.67 49.07 -29.95
CA VAL A 497 4.56 48.09 -29.92
C VAL A 497 3.54 48.43 -28.82
N THR A 498 4.00 49.06 -27.74
CA THR A 498 3.15 49.47 -26.61
C THR A 498 2.00 50.41 -27.02
N PRO A 499 2.23 51.44 -27.88
CA PRO A 499 1.16 52.33 -28.33
C PRO A 499 0.13 51.63 -29.23
N LEU A 500 0.53 50.63 -30.00
CA LEU A 500 -0.37 49.87 -30.88
C LEU A 500 -1.35 49.01 -30.08
N ILE A 501 -0.91 48.44 -28.95
CA ILE A 501 -1.75 47.68 -28.04
C ILE A 501 -2.71 48.61 -27.29
N ASP A 502 -2.24 49.79 -26.86
CA ASP A 502 -3.08 50.76 -26.16
C ASP A 502 -4.12 51.42 -27.09
N ASP A 503 -3.76 51.73 -28.33
CA ASP A 503 -4.69 52.26 -29.34
C ASP A 503 -5.72 51.20 -29.76
N GLU A 504 -5.33 49.94 -29.96
CA GLU A 504 -6.26 48.85 -30.25
C GLU A 504 -7.19 48.57 -29.06
N VAL A 505 -6.69 48.67 -27.82
CA VAL A 505 -7.53 48.57 -26.61
C VAL A 505 -8.49 49.76 -26.49
N ALA A 506 -8.07 50.98 -26.85
CA ALA A 506 -8.89 52.20 -26.79
C ALA A 506 -10.01 52.19 -27.85
N GLU A 507 -9.69 51.87 -29.11
CA GLU A 507 -10.67 51.75 -30.20
C GLU A 507 -11.73 50.67 -29.90
N LEU A 508 -11.35 49.58 -29.23
CA LEU A 508 -12.26 48.48 -28.88
C LEU A 508 -13.10 48.74 -27.63
N THR A 509 -12.83 49.81 -26.87
CA THR A 509 -13.63 50.23 -25.72
C THR A 509 -14.72 51.25 -26.05
N GLU A 510 -14.70 51.85 -27.25
CA GLU A 510 -15.73 52.82 -27.69
C GLU A 510 -17.03 52.15 -28.17
N ASP A 511 -17.03 50.85 -28.49
CA ASP A 511 -18.26 50.09 -28.77
C ASP A 511 -18.88 49.53 -27.48
N GLU A 512 -19.67 50.37 -26.79
CA GLU A 512 -20.38 50.07 -25.53
C GLU A 512 -21.45 48.94 -25.61
N ALA A 513 -21.57 48.23 -26.74
CA ALA A 513 -22.63 47.24 -26.97
C ALA A 513 -22.23 45.76 -26.78
N GLN A 514 -20.95 45.42 -26.56
CA GLN A 514 -20.52 44.02 -26.42
C GLN A 514 -20.47 43.53 -24.96
N GLY A 515 -21.12 42.40 -24.69
CA GLY A 515 -21.26 41.82 -23.34
C GLY A 515 -19.93 41.36 -22.71
N GLU A 516 -19.91 41.19 -21.38
CA GLU A 516 -18.72 40.82 -20.58
C GLU A 516 -17.93 39.62 -21.13
N GLN A 517 -18.57 38.69 -21.84
CA GLN A 517 -17.91 37.53 -22.48
C GLN A 517 -16.97 37.90 -23.63
N GLU A 518 -17.28 38.92 -24.43
CA GLU A 518 -16.41 39.35 -25.53
C GLU A 518 -15.19 40.12 -25.04
N LYS A 519 -15.37 40.95 -23.99
CA LYS A 519 -14.26 41.61 -23.29
C LYS A 519 -13.29 40.60 -22.67
N LEU A 520 -13.79 39.52 -22.06
CA LEU A 520 -12.94 38.45 -21.55
C LEU A 520 -12.19 37.73 -22.68
N LYS A 521 -12.87 37.35 -23.77
CA LYS A 521 -12.24 36.66 -24.91
C LYS A 521 -11.10 37.47 -25.52
N ARG A 522 -11.28 38.78 -25.73
CA ARG A 522 -10.23 39.66 -26.28
C ARG A 522 -9.07 39.88 -25.32
N LYS A 523 -9.35 40.03 -24.03
CA LYS A 523 -8.30 40.11 -22.99
C LYS A 523 -7.44 38.84 -22.94
N TRP A 524 -8.06 37.67 -23.12
CA TRP A 524 -7.35 36.39 -23.26
C TRP A 524 -6.55 36.29 -24.56
N ALA A 525 -7.07 36.78 -25.69
CA ALA A 525 -6.35 36.80 -26.97
C ALA A 525 -5.08 37.69 -26.93
N ASN A 526 -5.14 38.85 -26.27
CA ASN A 526 -3.96 39.72 -26.09
C ASN A 526 -2.94 39.11 -25.13
N ILE A 527 -3.40 38.41 -24.09
CA ILE A 527 -2.52 37.64 -23.21
C ILE A 527 -1.88 36.47 -23.99
N GLU A 528 -2.64 35.74 -24.82
CA GLU A 528 -2.10 34.68 -25.69
C GLU A 528 -1.09 35.20 -26.70
N ALA A 529 -1.31 36.38 -27.29
CA ALA A 529 -0.35 36.99 -28.23
C ALA A 529 0.98 37.36 -27.54
N VAL A 530 0.93 37.86 -26.30
CA VAL A 530 2.13 38.19 -25.51
C VAL A 530 2.80 36.94 -24.93
N VAL A 531 2.03 35.98 -24.44
CA VAL A 531 2.51 34.70 -23.86
C VAL A 531 3.04 33.76 -24.95
N GLY A 532 2.48 33.82 -26.16
CA GLY A 532 2.86 33.03 -27.33
C GLY A 532 3.81 33.74 -28.30
N ALA A 533 4.30 34.94 -27.96
CA ALA A 533 5.26 35.67 -28.78
C ALA A 533 6.50 34.79 -29.05
N GLU A 534 6.89 34.67 -30.32
CA GLU A 534 7.97 33.78 -30.78
C GLU A 534 9.28 34.02 -30.02
N LYS A 535 9.61 35.29 -29.74
CA LYS A 535 10.77 35.69 -28.92
C LYS A 535 10.72 35.13 -27.49
N ARG A 536 9.54 35.15 -26.85
CA ARG A 536 9.36 34.59 -25.50
C ARG A 536 9.46 33.07 -25.51
N LEU A 537 8.85 32.42 -26.51
CA LEU A 537 8.92 30.97 -26.68
C LEU A 537 10.37 30.52 -26.90
N ALA A 538 11.15 31.25 -27.71
CA ALA A 538 12.57 30.99 -27.91
C ALA A 538 13.37 31.11 -26.60
N MET A 539 13.15 32.17 -25.81
CA MET A 539 13.81 32.35 -24.50
C MET A 539 13.45 31.23 -23.51
N VAL A 540 12.18 30.83 -23.44
CA VAL A 540 11.74 29.72 -22.58
C VAL A 540 12.34 28.39 -23.07
N ALA A 541 12.39 28.16 -24.38
CA ALA A 541 12.99 26.95 -24.93
C ALA A 541 14.49 26.86 -24.66
N GLU A 542 15.22 27.97 -24.82
CA GLU A 542 16.65 28.06 -24.52
C GLU A 542 16.90 27.79 -23.02
N ASP A 543 16.15 28.44 -22.13
CA ASP A 543 16.23 28.21 -20.68
C ASP A 543 15.89 26.76 -20.30
N LEU A 544 14.88 26.14 -20.93
CA LEU A 544 14.54 24.73 -20.70
C LEU A 544 15.67 23.79 -21.14
N VAL A 545 16.29 24.03 -22.29
CA VAL A 545 17.40 23.22 -22.80
C VAL A 545 18.63 23.39 -21.90
N GLU A 546 19.01 24.63 -21.57
CA GLU A 546 20.13 24.92 -20.68
C GLU A 546 19.91 24.29 -19.30
N HIS A 547 18.72 24.45 -18.71
CA HIS A 547 18.39 23.84 -17.44
C HIS A 547 18.44 22.32 -17.51
N PHE A 548 17.92 21.70 -18.58
CA PHE A 548 17.99 20.26 -18.78
C PHE A 548 19.43 19.75 -18.89
N GLU A 549 20.26 20.39 -19.72
CA GLU A 549 21.67 20.02 -19.89
C GLU A 549 22.46 20.16 -18.58
N ASN A 550 22.29 21.27 -17.87
CA ASN A 550 22.89 21.48 -16.55
C ASN A 550 22.44 20.40 -15.55
N ARG A 551 21.17 19.98 -15.61
CA ARG A 551 20.64 18.94 -14.73
C ARG A 551 21.23 17.57 -15.05
N VAL A 552 21.37 17.23 -16.34
CA VAL A 552 21.95 15.97 -16.81
C VAL A 552 23.42 15.86 -16.39
N VAL A 553 24.21 16.92 -16.59
CA VAL A 553 25.62 16.97 -16.16
C VAL A 553 25.74 16.77 -14.64
N GLY A 554 24.80 17.30 -13.87
CA GLY A 554 24.73 17.10 -12.41
C GLY A 554 24.19 15.73 -11.95
N MET A 555 23.80 14.84 -12.86
CA MET A 555 23.25 13.50 -12.52
C MET A 555 24.26 12.35 -12.65
N ASP A 556 25.41 12.55 -13.31
CA ASP A 556 26.51 11.58 -13.35
C ASP A 556 27.12 11.42 -11.94
N GLY A 557 26.58 10.46 -11.18
CA GLY A 557 26.94 10.21 -9.78
C GLY A 557 25.84 9.54 -8.96
N LYS A 558 24.62 9.42 -9.50
CA LYS A 558 23.52 8.62 -8.93
C LYS A 558 23.04 7.60 -9.97
N ALA A 559 23.83 6.55 -10.18
CA ALA A 559 23.43 5.35 -10.89
C ALA A 559 23.27 4.20 -9.91
#